data_AF-A0A3B0SEM2-F1
#
_entry.id   AF-A0A3B0SEM2-F1
#
_cell.length_a   1.000
_cell.length_b   1.000
_cell.length_c   1.000
_cell.angle_alpha   90.00
_cell.angle_beta   90.00
_cell.angle_gamma   90.00
#
_symmetry.space_group_name_H-M   'P 1'
#
loop_
_entity.id
_entity.type
_entity.pdbx_description
1 polymer ?
#
loop_
_entity_poly.entity_id
_entity_poly.type
_entity_poly.pdbx_seq_one_letter_code
_entity_poly.pdbx_strand_id
1 'polypeptide(L)' 'MADFSWPAVLNPLMAGKDIDRATARRTMTAMMSGDASDAQIAAFIVAIRSKGESVDEMTG' A
#
# COMPACT_ATOMS: atom_id res chain seq x y z
N MET A 1 11.21 -14.32 -2.51
CA MET A 1 10.33 -13.17 -2.82
C MET A 1 9.26 -13.13 -1.76
N ALA A 2 9.05 -12.01 -1.08
CA ALA A 2 7.87 -11.89 -0.23
C ALA A 2 6.63 -11.92 -1.13
N ASP A 3 5.71 -12.85 -0.87
CA ASP A 3 4.44 -12.92 -1.58
C ASP A 3 3.63 -11.66 -1.29
N PHE A 4 3.06 -11.09 -2.34
CA PHE A 4 2.21 -9.92 -2.23
C PHE A 4 0.94 -10.30 -1.46
N SER A 5 0.68 -9.59 -0.37
CA SER A 5 -0.58 -9.69 0.37
C SER A 5 -0.89 -8.36 1.04
N TRP A 6 -2.17 -8.06 1.23
CA TRP A 6 -2.60 -6.83 1.91
C TRP A 6 -2.05 -6.68 3.33
N PRO A 7 -2.01 -7.73 4.17
CA PRO A 7 -1.35 -7.63 5.48
C PRO A 7 0.14 -7.26 5.37
N ALA A 8 0.86 -7.79 4.37
CA ALA A 8 2.27 -7.46 4.15
C ALA A 8 2.50 -6.01 3.72
N VAL A 9 1.49 -5.37 3.10
CA VAL A 9 1.51 -3.95 2.76
C VAL A 9 1.09 -3.08 3.94
N LEU A 10 -0.03 -3.42 4.60
CA LEU A 10 -0.65 -2.55 5.59
C LEU A 10 0.10 -2.54 6.93
N ASN A 11 0.61 -3.69 7.39
CA ASN A 11 1.33 -3.77 8.68
C ASN A 11 2.54 -2.83 8.76
N PRO A 12 3.48 -2.80 7.79
CA PRO A 12 4.60 -1.87 7.85
C PRO A 12 4.13 -0.42 7.79
N LEU A 13 3.17 -0.08 6.93
CA LEU A 13 2.65 1.29 6.82
C LEU A 13 2.01 1.78 8.12
N MET A 14 1.21 0.95 8.79
CA MET A 14 0.64 1.25 10.11
C MET A 14 1.71 1.38 11.20
N ALA A 15 2.84 0.68 11.05
CA ALA A 15 4.00 0.81 11.93
C ALA A 15 4.90 2.02 11.57
N GLY A 16 4.49 2.87 10.62
CA GLY A 16 5.26 4.02 10.14
C GLY A 16 6.49 3.64 9.31
N LYS A 17 6.54 2.42 8.78
CA LYS A 17 7.66 1.89 7.99
C LYS A 17 7.36 1.94 6.49
N ASP A 18 8.42 2.14 5.70
CA ASP A 18 8.36 2.09 4.25
C ASP A 18 8.15 0.66 3.76
N ILE A 19 7.41 0.53 2.67
CA ILE A 19 7.39 -0.69 1.85
C ILE A 19 8.39 -0.51 0.70
N ASP A 20 8.98 -1.61 0.23
CA ASP A 20 9.88 -1.53 -0.91
C ASP A 20 9.14 -1.18 -2.22
N ARG A 21 9.90 -0.73 -3.22
CA ARG A 21 9.37 -0.31 -4.53
C ARG A 21 8.62 -1.45 -5.24
N ALA A 22 9.05 -2.70 -5.07
CA ALA A 22 8.39 -3.85 -5.69
C ALA A 22 6.99 -4.07 -5.09
N THR A 23 6.87 -3.97 -3.77
CA THR A 23 5.62 -4.10 -3.02
C THR A 23 4.68 -2.95 -3.35
N ALA A 24 5.17 -1.71 -3.41
CA ALA A 24 4.40 -0.55 -3.85
C ALA A 24 3.86 -0.75 -5.28
N ARG A 25 4.70 -1.21 -6.22
CA ARG A 25 4.29 -1.50 -7.60
C ARG A 25 3.19 -2.56 -7.68
N ARG A 26 3.31 -3.65 -6.91
CA ARG A 26 2.28 -4.71 -6.89
C ARG A 26 0.98 -4.24 -6.23
N THR A 27 1.08 -3.40 -5.19
CA THR A 27 -0.08 -2.77 -4.54
C THR A 27 -0.87 -1.93 -5.54
N MET A 28 -0.19 -1.04 -6.27
CA MET A 28 -0.82 -0.20 -7.28
C MET A 28 -1.39 -1.02 -8.44
N THR A 29 -0.70 -2.08 -8.84
CA THR A 29 -1.20 -3.01 -9.87
C THR A 29 -2.50 -3.67 -9.42
N ALA A 30 -2.55 -4.20 -8.19
CA ALA A 30 -3.76 -4.82 -7.64
C ALA A 30 -4.94 -3.83 -7.57
N MET A 31 -4.70 -2.58 -7.18
CA MET A 31 -5.74 -1.53 -7.17
C MET A 31 -6.25 -1.20 -8.57
N MET A 32 -5.34 -0.99 -9.54
CA MET A 32 -5.71 -0.66 -10.92
C MET A 32 -6.36 -1.83 -11.67
N SER A 33 -6.02 -3.07 -11.33
CA SER A 33 -6.62 -4.28 -11.89
C SER A 33 -8.01 -4.60 -11.34
N GLY A 34 -8.45 -3.90 -10.28
CA GLY A 34 -9.71 -4.20 -9.59
C GLY A 34 -9.64 -5.43 -8.66
N ASP A 35 -8.43 -5.95 -8.41
CA ASP A 35 -8.18 -7.06 -7.47
C ASP A 35 -8.10 -6.60 -6.01
N ALA A 36 -8.40 -5.32 -5.77
CA ALA A 36 -8.48 -4.69 -4.46
C ALA A 36 -9.94 -4.37 -4.12
N SER A 37 -10.41 -4.81 -2.95
CA SER A 37 -11.69 -4.35 -2.42
C SER A 37 -11.62 -2.88 -1.98
N ASP A 38 -12.76 -2.18 -1.99
CA ASP A 38 -12.87 -0.80 -1.51
C ASP A 38 -12.30 -0.64 -0.09
N ALA A 39 -12.52 -1.62 0.77
CA ALA A 39 -11.99 -1.63 2.14
C ALA A 39 -10.45 -1.68 2.18
N GLN A 40 -9.82 -2.43 1.27
CA GLN A 40 -8.36 -2.52 1.17
C GLN A 40 -7.75 -1.22 0.62
N ILE A 41 -8.41 -0.62 -0.37
CA ILE A 41 -8.02 0.69 -0.91
C ILE A 41 -8.11 1.76 0.18
N ALA A 42 -9.23 1.82 0.90
CA ALA A 42 -9.42 2.75 2.00
C ALA A 42 -8.39 2.54 3.12
N ALA A 43 -8.12 1.28 3.50
CA ALA A 43 -7.11 0.95 4.51
C ALA A 43 -5.71 1.41 4.11
N PHE A 44 -5.34 1.26 2.83
CA PHE A 44 -4.05 1.74 2.33
C PHE A 44 -3.94 3.26 2.38
N ILE A 45 -4.96 3.98 1.90
CA ILE A 45 -4.99 5.45 1.94
C ILE A 45 -4.86 5.95 3.38
N VAL A 46 -5.59 5.34 4.33
CA VAL A 46 -5.51 5.67 5.75
C VAL A 46 -4.11 5.37 6.30
N ALA A 47 -3.51 4.22 5.99
CA ALA A 47 -2.19 3.86 6.49
C ALA A 47 -1.10 4.84 6.01
N ILE A 48 -1.14 5.25 4.74
CA ILE A 48 -0.22 6.26 4.18
C ILE A 48 -0.42 7.62 4.87
N ARG A 49 -1.68 8.05 5.04
CA ARG A 49 -2.01 9.27 5.77
C ARG A 49 -1.51 9.24 7.22
N SER A 50 -1.65 8.11 7.90
CA SER A 50 -1.20 7.93 9.29
C SER A 50 0.32 7.92 9.42
N LYS A 51 1.03 7.42 8.42
CA LYS A 51 2.51 7.50 8.34
C LYS A 51 2.99 8.94 8.09
N GLY A 52 2.16 9.77 7.45
CA GLY A 52 2.48 11.16 7.12
C GLY A 52 3.01 11.35 5.70
N GLU A 53 2.99 10.30 4.87
CA GLU A 53 3.30 10.39 3.45
C GLU A 53 2.04 10.68 2.62
N SER A 54 2.22 11.24 1.42
CA SER A 54 1.17 11.43 0.44
C SER A 54 1.19 10.31 -0.61
N VAL A 55 0.02 9.91 -1.11
CA VAL A 55 -0.09 8.93 -2.21
C VAL A 55 0.66 9.42 -3.46
N ASP A 56 0.67 10.74 -3.70
CA ASP A 56 1.43 11.37 -4.79
C ASP A 56 2.94 11.09 -4.69
N GLU A 57 3.47 10.98 -3.47
CA GLU A 57 4.90 10.68 -3.23
C GLU A 57 5.23 9.22 -3.54
N MET A 58 4.25 8.32 -3.49
CA MET A 58 4.44 6.91 -3.85
C MET A 58 4.34 6.65 -5.35
N THR A 59 3.66 7.54 -6.08
CA THR A 59 3.54 7.48 -7.55
C THR A 59 4.71 8.14 -8.29
N GLY A 60 5.51 8.95 -7.60
CA GLY A 60 6.69 9.66 -8.12
C GLY A 60 7.96 8.81 -8.24
#